data_AF-E3E5A4-F1
#
_entry.id   AF-E3E5A4-F1
#
_cell.length_a   1.000
_cell.length_b   1.000
_cell.length_c   1.000
_cell.angle_alpha   90.00
_cell.angle_beta   90.00
_cell.angle_gamma   90.00
#
_symmetry.space_group_name_H-M   'P 1'
#
loop_
_entity.id
_entity.type
_entity.pdbx_description
1 polymer ?
#
loop_
_entity_poly.entity_id
_entity_poly.type
_entity_poly.pdbx_seq_one_letter_code
_entity_poly.pdbx_strand_id
1 'polypeptide(L)' 'MSTIQTRIYELNHFCNWITTNPDRVDADVRPAALDWLSGEISKLEKKQNARRVGRTLRVRAWLKSLVIIILSSFFPERKG' A
#
# COMPACT_ATOMS: atom_id res chain seq x y z
N MET A 1 11.86 0.31 8.63
CA MET A 1 10.48 0.79 8.36
C MET A 1 10.44 1.42 6.99
N SER A 2 9.39 1.20 6.18
CA SER A 2 9.29 1.90 4.88
C SER A 2 8.97 3.37 5.11
N THR A 3 9.57 4.28 4.33
CA THR A 3 9.34 5.75 4.45
C THR A 3 7.86 6.13 4.37
N ILE A 4 7.06 5.35 3.63
CA ILE A 4 5.60 5.51 3.56
C ILE A 4 4.91 5.14 4.89
N GLN A 5 5.31 4.05 5.56
CA GLN A 5 4.74 3.67 6.86
C GLN A 5 5.09 4.68 7.95
N THR A 6 6.34 5.15 7.98
CA THR A 6 6.73 6.23 8.90
C THR A 6 5.87 7.47 8.68
N ARG A 7 5.66 7.86 7.42
CA ARG A 7 4.82 9.01 7.11
C ARG A 7 3.36 8.82 7.50
N ILE A 8 2.77 7.65 7.25
CA ILE A 8 1.40 7.33 7.68
C ILE A 8 1.29 7.38 9.22
N TYR A 9 2.30 6.88 9.93
CA TYR A 9 2.34 6.95 11.39
C TYR A 9 2.37 8.39 11.91
N GLU A 10 3.20 9.26 11.33
CA GLU A 10 3.25 10.68 11.66
C GLU A 10 1.89 11.37 11.43
N LEU A 11 1.26 11.14 10.28
CA LEU A 11 -0.03 11.75 9.96
C LEU A 11 -1.14 11.29 10.90
N ASN A 12 -1.16 9.99 11.25
CA ASN A 12 -2.08 9.46 12.26
C ASN A 12 -1.81 10.06 13.65
N HIS A 13 -0.55 10.29 14.01
CA HIS A 13 -0.19 10.96 15.25
C HIS A 13 -0.77 12.38 15.30
N PHE A 14 -0.65 13.15 14.20
CA PHE A 14 -1.26 14.49 14.12
C PHE A 14 -2.78 14.45 14.18
N CYS A 15 -3.45 13.54 13.47
CA CYS A 15 -4.90 13.34 13.60
C CYS A 15 -5.29 13.11 15.06
N ASN A 16 -4.63 12.15 15.72
CA ASN A 16 -4.94 11.81 17.10
C ASN A 16 -4.69 12.99 18.06
N TRP A 17 -3.59 13.74 17.86
CA TRP A 17 -3.28 14.92 18.66
C TRP A 17 -4.35 16.01 18.52
N ILE A 18 -4.78 16.31 17.29
CA ILE A 18 -5.83 17.30 17.01
C ILE A 18 -7.17 16.87 17.63
N THR A 19 -7.52 15.58 17.51
CA THR A 19 -8.75 15.04 18.10
C THR A 19 -8.73 15.07 19.63
N THR A 20 -7.57 14.84 20.25
CA THR A 20 -7.42 14.80 21.72
C THR A 20 -7.25 16.19 22.34
N ASN A 21 -6.76 17.17 21.56
CA ASN A 21 -6.52 18.55 22.02
C ASN A 21 -7.33 19.55 21.18
N PRO A 22 -8.67 19.45 21.17
CA PRO A 22 -9.53 20.25 20.30
C PRO A 22 -9.52 21.75 20.65
N ASP A 23 -9.08 22.11 21.86
CA ASP A 23 -8.92 23.45 22.41
C ASP A 23 -7.63 24.15 21.96
N ARG A 24 -6.63 23.37 21.52
CA ARG A 24 -5.34 23.89 21.04
C ARG A 24 -5.31 24.17 19.55
N VAL A 25 -6.40 23.90 18.86
CA VAL A 25 -6.55 24.08 17.41
C VAL A 25 -7.76 24.96 17.17
N ASP A 26 -7.60 25.93 16.28
CA ASP A 26 -8.69 26.78 15.84
C ASP A 26 -9.87 25.93 15.36
N ALA A 27 -11.08 26.22 15.87
CA ALA A 27 -12.29 25.47 15.59
C ALA A 27 -12.66 25.49 14.10
N ASP A 28 -12.34 26.56 13.38
CA ASP A 28 -12.63 26.73 11.96
C ASP A 28 -11.62 25.95 11.10
N VAL A 29 -10.38 25.81 11.59
CA VAL A 29 -9.31 25.11 10.87
C VAL A 29 -9.34 23.60 11.13
N ARG A 30 -9.75 23.19 12.33
CA ARG A 30 -9.79 21.78 12.77
C ARG A 30 -10.47 20.83 11.77
N PRO A 31 -11.68 21.08 11.25
CA PRO A 31 -12.32 20.16 10.31
C PRO A 31 -11.53 20.04 9.00
N ALA A 32 -11.03 21.16 8.46
CA ALA A 32 -10.23 21.17 7.24
C ALA A 32 -8.89 20.43 7.43
N ALA A 33 -8.26 20.57 8.59
CA ALA A 33 -7.02 19.87 8.92
C ALA A 33 -7.23 18.34 8.99
N LEU A 34 -8.29 17.89 9.65
CA LEU A 34 -8.61 16.46 9.76
C LEU A 34 -8.99 15.85 8.40
N ASP A 35 -9.74 16.57 7.57
CA ASP A 35 -10.08 16.12 6.22
C ASP A 35 -8.82 15.98 5.34
N TRP A 36 -7.95 17.00 5.35
CA TRP A 36 -6.69 16.96 4.62
C TRP A 36 -5.79 15.80 5.07
N LEU A 37 -5.62 15.61 6.38
CA LEU A 37 -4.80 14.52 6.94
C LEU A 37 -5.35 13.15 6.53
N SER A 38 -6.66 12.95 6.62
CA SER A 38 -7.34 11.72 6.23
C SER A 38 -7.17 11.43 4.72
N GLY A 39 -7.26 12.47 3.89
CA GLY A 39 -7.01 12.40 2.46
C GLY A 39 -5.56 11.99 2.14
N GLU A 40 -4.57 12.56 2.82
CA GLU A 40 -3.16 12.23 2.62
C GLU A 40 -2.83 10.80 3.06
N ILE A 41 -3.34 10.35 4.21
CA ILE A 41 -3.21 8.96 4.67
C ILE A 41 -3.77 8.01 3.61
N SER A 42 -5.00 8.25 3.16
CA SER A 42 -5.66 7.43 2.14
C SER A 42 -4.87 7.35 0.83
N LYS A 43 -4.26 8.45 0.37
CA LYS A 43 -3.40 8.45 -0.82
C LYS A 43 -2.15 7.60 -0.63
N LEU A 44 -1.52 7.67 0.55
CA LEU A 44 -0.31 6.91 0.85
C LEU A 44 -0.59 5.40 0.97
N GLU A 45 -1.71 5.03 1.58
CA GLU A 45 -2.16 3.63 1.66
C GLU A 45 -2.47 3.05 0.28
N LYS A 46 -3.18 3.80 -0.58
CA LYS A 46 -3.42 3.40 -1.98
C LYS A 46 -2.12 3.18 -2.74
N LYS A 47 -1.13 4.07 -2.59
CA LYS A 47 0.20 3.91 -3.21
C LYS A 47 0.93 2.67 -2.69
N GLN A 48 0.85 2.39 -1.39
CA GLN A 48 1.45 1.19 -0.81
C GLN A 48 0.79 -0.09 -1.34
N ASN A 49 -0.54 -0.12 -1.41
CA ASN A 49 -1.29 -1.26 -1.92
C ASN A 49 -1.01 -1.49 -3.41
N ALA A 50 -0.97 -0.44 -4.24
CA ALA A 50 -0.59 -0.55 -5.65
C ALA A 50 0.80 -1.18 -5.83
N ARG A 51 1.78 -0.79 -5.00
CA ARG A 51 3.13 -1.39 -5.00
C ARG A 51 3.10 -2.87 -4.62
N ARG A 52 2.30 -3.26 -3.62
CA ARG A 52 2.13 -4.66 -3.20
C ARG A 52 1.46 -5.50 -4.29
N VAL A 53 0.41 -4.98 -4.92
CA VAL A 53 -0.28 -5.65 -6.04
C VAL A 53 0.68 -5.88 -7.21
N GLY A 54 1.46 -4.85 -7.61
CA GLY A 54 2.45 -4.98 -8.68
C GLY A 54 3.51 -6.05 -8.41
N ARG A 55 4.00 -6.16 -7.17
CA ARG A 55 4.92 -7.24 -6.77
C ARG A 55 4.26 -8.61 -6.86
N THR A 56 3.02 -8.73 -6.38
CA THR A 56 2.28 -10.00 -6.39
C THR A 56 2.01 -10.48 -7.82
N LEU A 57 1.65 -9.56 -8.73
CA LEU A 57 1.47 -9.87 -10.16
C LEU A 57 2.77 -10.37 -10.80
N ARG A 58 3.91 -9.73 -10.50
CA ARG A 58 5.22 -10.17 -11.00
C ARG A 58 5.60 -11.55 -10.49
N VAL A 59 5.41 -11.83 -9.20
CA VAL A 59 5.66 -13.15 -8.62
C VAL A 59 4.74 -14.20 -9.24
N ARG A 60 3.46 -13.88 -9.45
CA ARG A 60 2.50 -14.77 -10.11
C ARG A 60 2.89 -15.09 -11.54
N ALA A 61 3.37 -14.10 -12.30
CA ALA A 61 3.86 -14.31 -13.66
C ALA A 61 5.09 -15.22 -13.67
N TRP A 62 6.04 -14.99 -12.76
CA TRP A 62 7.22 -15.84 -12.59
C TRP A 62 6.85 -17.29 -12.26
N LEU A 63 5.95 -17.49 -11.29
CA LEU A 63 5.47 -18.82 -10.91
C LEU A 63 4.77 -19.54 -12.07
N LYS A 64 3.95 -18.85 -12.87
CA LYS A 64 3.33 -19.43 -14.06
C LYS A 64 4.38 -19.89 -15.08
N SER A 65 5.38 -19.06 -15.37
CA SER A 65 6.47 -19.43 -16.28
C SER A 65 7.25 -20.63 -15.75
N LEU A 66 7.52 -20.68 -14.45
CA LEU A 66 8.25 -21.78 -13.80
C LEU A 66 7.47 -23.10 -13.89
N VAL A 67 6.15 -23.05 -13.66
CA VAL A 67 5.25 -24.21 -13.83
C VAL A 67 5.25 -24.70 -15.29
N ILE A 68 5.19 -23.79 -16.27
CA ILE A 68 5.25 -24.16 -17.69
C ILE A 68 6.57 -24.87 -18.00
N ILE A 69 7.71 -24.33 -17.55
CA ILE A 69 9.04 -24.93 -17.77
C ILE A 69 9.10 -26.34 -17.19
N ILE A 70 8.61 -26.52 -15.96
CA ILE A 70 8.52 -27.84 -15.31
C ILE A 70 7.65 -28.78 -16.15
N LEU A 71 6.42 -28.38 -16.51
CA LEU A 71 5.54 -29.25 -17.30
C LEU A 71 6.13 -29.61 -18.67
N SER A 72 6.78 -28.67 -19.36
CA SER A 72 7.45 -28.94 -20.64
C SER A 72 8.67 -29.86 -20.52
N SER A 73 9.31 -29.92 -19.35
CA SER A 73 10.41 -30.86 -19.10
C SER A 73 9.91 -32.26 -18.69
N PHE A 74 8.70 -32.37 -18.14
CA PHE A 74 8.07 -33.65 -17.82
C PHE A 74 7.33 -34.30 -18.99
N PHE A 75 6.88 -33.52 -19.98
CA PHE A 75 6.26 -34.01 -21.21
C PHE A 75 7.08 -33.59 -22.44
N PRO A 76 8.26 -34.20 -22.68
CA PRO A 76 8.92 -34.02 -23.97
C PRO A 76 7.97 -34.53 -25.05
N GLU A 77 7.68 -33.69 -26.04
CA GLU A 77 6.91 -34.07 -27.23
C GLU A 77 7.38 -35.45 -27.70
N ARG A 78 6.51 -36.44 -27.61
CA ARG A 78 6.70 -37.67 -28.38
C ARG A 78 6.64 -37.24 -29.83
N LYS A 79 7.81 -37.06 -30.44
CA LYS A 79 7.96 -37.02 -31.89
C LYS A 79 7.43 -38.36 -32.41
N GLY A 80 6.16 -38.36 -32.81
CA GLY A 80 5.56 -39.36 -33.67
C GLY A 80 5.74 -38.92 -35.11
#